data_AF-A0A1W9H6F2-F1
#
_entry.id   AF-A0A1W9H6F2-F1
#
_cell.length_a   1.000
_cell.length_b   1.000
_cell.length_c   1.000
_cell.angle_alpha   90.00
_cell.angle_beta   90.00
_cell.angle_gamma   90.00
#
_symmetry.space_group_name_H-M   'P 1'
#
loop_
_entity.id
_entity.type
_entity.pdbx_description
1 polymer ?
#
loop_
_entity_poly.entity_id
_entity_poly.type
_entity_poly.pdbx_seq_one_letter_code
_entity_poly.pdbx_strand_id
1 'polypeptide(L)'
;MAGAVGDAEQSVTYADRSGDAFQRMSKRTTHADALHQAGRRAEAETRFREAERMQAERQPDYPLLYSLQGFRYGDLLLAASEHAAWQTICSGSRRPPEDIVAHTATLQGISQRATQTLKWAMNGGLGLLTLALDHLTLGRAALYAMILEGGDDAFETARHELDAAVSGLRHSGNMDDLPRGLLTRAWLRFLEGKCTGPDSAQADLDEAWEIAERGPMRLFLADIHLHRARLFFRETTYPWESPAADLAAARKLIEQCGYGRRKEELEDAEAIIRQQSS
;
A
#
# COMPACT_ATOMS: atom_id res chain seq x y z
N MET A 1 14.14 -7.91 -6.03
CA MET A 1 14.45 -6.97 -4.94
C MET A 1 15.93 -6.77 -4.73
N ALA A 2 16.79 -7.79 -4.55
CA ALA A 2 18.23 -7.57 -4.32
C ALA A 2 18.91 -6.70 -5.40
N GLY A 3 18.69 -7.01 -6.69
CA GLY A 3 19.18 -6.18 -7.81
C GLY A 3 18.61 -4.75 -7.77
N ALA A 4 17.29 -4.61 -7.59
CA ALA A 4 16.63 -3.30 -7.52
C ALA A 4 17.14 -2.43 -6.35
N VAL A 5 17.44 -3.02 -5.20
CA VAL A 5 18.04 -2.32 -4.05
C VAL A 5 19.45 -1.84 -4.41
N GLY A 6 20.27 -2.69 -5.03
CA GLY A 6 21.62 -2.32 -5.47
C GLY A 6 21.62 -1.22 -6.53
N ASP A 7 20.75 -1.32 -7.54
CA ASP A 7 20.59 -0.29 -8.58
C ASP A 7 20.12 1.05 -7.98
N ALA A 8 19.18 1.00 -7.02
CA ALA A 8 18.70 2.18 -6.32
C ALA A 8 19.79 2.82 -5.43
N GLU A 9 20.60 2.02 -4.75
CA GLU A 9 21.78 2.49 -4.00
C GLU A 9 22.80 3.17 -4.92
N GLN A 10 23.08 2.57 -6.07
CA GLN A 10 23.98 3.16 -7.07
C GLN A 10 23.41 4.49 -7.61
N SER A 11 22.09 4.59 -7.78
CA SER A 11 21.44 5.83 -8.19
C SER A 11 21.61 6.97 -7.17
N VAL A 12 21.67 6.67 -5.87
CA VAL A 12 21.98 7.64 -4.82
C VAL A 12 23.41 8.16 -4.99
N THR A 13 24.36 7.26 -5.24
CA THR A 13 25.77 7.63 -5.48
C THR A 13 25.91 8.58 -6.67
N TYR A 14 25.20 8.34 -7.77
CA TYR A 14 25.21 9.23 -8.92
C TYR A 14 24.53 10.57 -8.63
N ALA A 15 23.41 10.58 -7.92
CA ALA A 15 22.72 11.81 -7.53
C ALA A 15 23.57 12.68 -6.60
N ASP A 16 24.33 12.08 -5.68
CA ASP A 16 25.23 12.85 -4.80
C ASP A 16 26.37 13.53 -5.57
N ARG A 17 26.83 12.92 -6.67
CA ARG A 17 27.84 13.52 -7.57
C ARG A 17 27.29 14.64 -8.43
N SER A 18 25.99 14.69 -8.70
CA SER A 18 25.41 15.71 -9.58
C SER A 18 25.25 17.07 -8.91
N GLY A 19 25.19 17.12 -7.58
CA GLY A 19 24.91 18.33 -6.81
C GLY A 19 23.44 18.80 -6.88
N ASP A 20 22.57 18.12 -7.64
CA ASP A 20 21.16 18.47 -7.77
C ASP A 20 20.39 18.02 -6.52
N ALA A 21 19.93 18.99 -5.73
CA ALA A 21 19.21 18.74 -4.47
C ALA A 21 17.92 17.91 -4.66
N PHE A 22 17.20 18.10 -5.77
CA PHE A 22 15.99 17.33 -6.06
C PHE A 22 16.34 15.88 -6.38
N GLN A 23 17.33 15.66 -7.24
CA GLN A 23 17.77 14.30 -7.59
C GLN A 23 18.30 13.56 -6.36
N ARG A 24 19.08 14.24 -5.50
CA ARG A 24 19.60 13.66 -4.26
C ARG A 24 18.49 13.17 -3.33
N MET A 25 17.45 13.99 -3.12
CA MET A 25 16.28 13.62 -2.34
C MET A 25 15.49 12.48 -3.02
N SER A 26 15.16 12.64 -4.30
CA SER A 26 14.29 11.70 -5.04
C SER A 26 14.89 10.30 -5.22
N LYS A 27 16.21 10.21 -5.40
CA LYS A 27 16.90 8.90 -5.46
C LYS A 27 16.97 8.22 -4.09
N ARG A 28 17.08 8.98 -3.00
CA ARG A 28 16.99 8.42 -1.64
C ARG A 28 15.63 7.83 -1.35
N THR A 29 14.54 8.47 -1.77
CA THR A 29 13.18 7.90 -1.63
C THR A 29 12.96 6.67 -2.51
N THR A 30 13.59 6.61 -3.69
CA THR A 30 13.56 5.41 -4.55
C THR A 30 14.30 4.25 -3.90
N HIS A 31 15.47 4.51 -3.31
CA HIS A 31 16.21 3.50 -2.55
C HIS A 31 15.44 3.07 -1.29
N ALA A 32 14.83 4.01 -0.57
CA ALA A 32 14.01 3.73 0.60
C ALA A 32 12.82 2.82 0.27
N ASP A 33 12.11 3.08 -0.84
CA ASP A 33 11.04 2.21 -1.31
C ASP A 33 11.55 0.81 -1.68
N ALA A 34 12.66 0.71 -2.43
CA ALA A 34 13.26 -0.59 -2.75
C ALA A 34 13.65 -1.39 -1.49
N LEU A 35 14.20 -0.72 -0.46
CA LEU A 35 14.49 -1.32 0.84
C LEU A 35 13.20 -1.77 1.54
N HIS A 36 12.14 -0.95 1.51
CA HIS A 36 10.86 -1.28 2.10
C HIS A 36 10.25 -2.53 1.46
N GLN A 37 10.15 -2.56 0.12
CA GLN A 37 9.64 -3.72 -0.61
C GLN A 37 10.51 -4.98 -0.34
N ALA A 38 11.83 -4.83 -0.13
CA ALA A 38 12.72 -5.93 0.23
C ALA A 38 12.58 -6.40 1.70
N GLY A 39 11.72 -5.77 2.51
CA GLY A 39 11.54 -6.08 3.93
C GLY A 39 12.57 -5.44 4.87
N ARG A 40 13.47 -4.58 4.35
CA ARG A 40 14.51 -3.88 5.13
C ARG A 40 13.96 -2.60 5.75
N ARG A 41 12.96 -2.75 6.63
CA ARG A 41 12.11 -1.67 7.16
C ARG A 41 12.89 -0.53 7.84
N ALA A 42 13.79 -0.86 8.76
CA ALA A 42 14.55 0.16 9.53
C ALA A 42 15.47 1.00 8.62
N GLU A 43 16.06 0.37 7.61
CA GLU A 43 16.91 1.06 6.64
C GLU A 43 16.08 1.94 5.71
N ALA A 44 14.93 1.45 5.25
CA ALA A 44 13.97 2.25 4.48
C ALA A 44 13.56 3.51 5.25
N GLU A 45 13.19 3.36 6.53
CA GLU A 45 12.80 4.48 7.39
C GLU A 45 13.91 5.52 7.53
N THR A 46 15.15 5.06 7.74
CA THR A 46 16.32 5.94 7.82
C THR A 46 16.48 6.78 6.54
N ARG A 47 16.34 6.15 5.36
CA ARG A 47 16.47 6.83 4.07
C ARG A 47 15.32 7.78 3.77
N PHE A 48 14.08 7.44 4.15
CA PHE A 48 12.95 8.37 4.00
C PHE A 48 13.09 9.59 4.92
N ARG A 49 13.47 9.41 6.18
CA ARG A 49 13.74 10.52 7.11
C ARG A 49 14.87 11.41 6.60
N GLU A 50 15.92 10.82 6.03
CA GLU A 50 16.99 11.57 5.38
C GLU A 50 16.46 12.43 4.22
N ALA A 51 15.67 11.82 3.32
CA ALA A 51 15.09 12.51 2.18
C ALA A 51 14.13 13.63 2.59
N GLU A 52 13.34 13.44 3.63
CA GLU A 52 12.44 14.47 4.16
C GLU A 52 13.18 15.68 4.72
N ARG A 53 14.29 15.47 5.45
CA ARG A 53 15.14 16.60 5.87
C ARG A 53 15.65 17.39 4.67
N MET A 54 16.10 16.69 3.62
CA MET A 54 16.53 17.34 2.38
C MET A 54 15.40 18.09 1.66
N GLN A 55 14.18 17.57 1.73
CA GLN A 55 12.99 18.26 1.21
C GLN A 55 12.74 19.56 1.97
N ALA A 56 12.79 19.54 3.31
CA ALA A 56 12.64 20.73 4.15
C ALA A 56 13.74 21.77 3.93
N GLU A 57 15.00 21.34 3.75
CA GLU A 57 16.12 22.24 3.42
C GLU A 57 15.95 22.88 2.02
N ARG A 58 15.48 22.11 1.05
CA ARG A 58 15.32 22.55 -0.35
C ARG A 58 14.09 23.44 -0.54
N GLN A 59 12.99 23.14 0.15
CA GLN A 59 11.71 23.85 0.05
C GLN A 59 11.11 24.04 1.44
N PRO A 60 11.51 25.08 2.18
CA PRO A 60 11.03 25.31 3.55
C PRO A 60 9.51 25.46 3.68
N ASP A 61 8.84 25.98 2.63
CA ASP A 61 7.38 26.13 2.60
C ASP A 61 6.64 24.80 2.37
N TYR A 62 7.35 23.76 1.91
CA TYR A 62 6.84 22.43 1.64
C TYR A 62 7.72 21.35 2.30
N PRO A 63 7.80 21.33 3.64
CA PRO A 63 8.84 20.57 4.34
C PRO A 63 8.61 19.06 4.35
N LEU A 64 7.39 18.60 4.05
CA LEU A 64 7.05 17.18 4.01
C LEU A 64 7.29 16.61 2.61
N LEU A 65 7.78 15.37 2.51
CA LEU A 65 7.70 14.63 1.25
C LEU A 65 6.25 14.54 0.78
N TYR A 66 6.00 14.98 -0.46
CA TYR A 66 4.69 14.98 -1.12
C TYR A 66 4.77 14.23 -2.46
N SER A 67 3.66 14.14 -3.19
CA SER A 67 3.58 13.37 -4.45
C SER A 67 4.02 11.91 -4.25
N LEU A 68 4.65 11.29 -5.25
CA LEU A 68 5.08 9.89 -5.20
C LEU A 68 6.02 9.61 -4.01
N GLN A 69 6.88 10.55 -3.64
CA GLN A 69 7.79 10.41 -2.51
C GLN A 69 7.05 10.36 -1.17
N GLY A 70 6.07 11.25 -1.00
CA GLY A 70 5.19 11.27 0.17
C GLY A 70 4.37 9.98 0.29
N PHE A 71 3.79 9.52 -0.82
CA PHE A 71 3.04 8.28 -0.87
C PHE A 71 3.88 7.06 -0.47
N ARG A 72 5.08 6.90 -1.02
CA ARG A 72 5.99 5.79 -0.68
C ARG A 72 6.41 5.81 0.78
N TYR A 73 6.60 6.99 1.36
CA TYR A 73 6.89 7.10 2.79
C TYR A 73 5.65 6.73 3.63
N GLY A 74 4.47 7.17 3.21
CA GLY A 74 3.19 6.76 3.80
C GLY A 74 2.99 5.23 3.77
N ASP A 75 3.32 4.57 2.66
CA ASP A 75 3.24 3.11 2.51
C ASP A 75 4.09 2.37 3.57
N LEU A 76 5.33 2.82 3.79
CA LEU A 76 6.20 2.28 4.84
C LEU A 76 5.58 2.47 6.23
N LEU A 77 5.11 3.68 6.52
CA LEU A 77 4.58 4.03 7.84
C LEU A 77 3.29 3.28 8.14
N LEU A 78 2.44 3.05 7.14
CA LEU A 78 1.20 2.28 7.26
C LEU A 78 1.41 0.77 7.38
N ALA A 79 2.55 0.23 6.98
CA ALA A 79 2.72 -1.22 6.83
C ALA A 79 2.46 -2.04 8.12
N ALA A 80 2.74 -1.48 9.31
CA ALA A 80 2.43 -2.18 10.57
C ALA A 80 0.91 -2.21 10.84
N SER A 81 0.21 -1.11 10.60
CA SER A 81 -1.25 -1.04 10.75
C SER A 81 -1.96 -1.85 9.67
N GLU A 82 -1.43 -1.91 8.44
CA GLU A 82 -1.93 -2.77 7.37
C GLU A 82 -1.86 -4.25 7.77
N HIS A 83 -0.70 -4.69 8.30
CA HIS A 83 -0.51 -6.06 8.75
C HIS A 83 -1.45 -6.41 9.92
N ALA A 84 -1.56 -5.54 10.92
CA ALA A 84 -2.49 -5.72 12.03
C ALA A 84 -3.96 -5.78 11.56
N ALA A 85 -4.34 -4.96 10.59
CA ALA A 85 -5.67 -4.99 10.00
C ALA A 85 -5.94 -6.32 9.28
N TRP A 86 -4.98 -6.84 8.51
CA TRP A 86 -5.10 -8.17 7.90
C TRP A 86 -5.21 -9.29 8.94
N GLN A 87 -4.42 -9.25 10.01
CA GLN A 87 -4.52 -10.23 11.10
C GLN A 87 -5.91 -10.21 11.75
N THR A 88 -6.50 -9.02 11.92
CA THR A 88 -7.85 -8.85 12.48
C THR A 88 -8.91 -9.48 11.57
N ILE A 89 -8.85 -9.18 10.26
CA ILE A 89 -9.80 -9.73 9.27
C ILE A 89 -9.63 -11.25 9.11
N CYS A 90 -8.40 -11.74 8.98
CA CYS A 90 -8.13 -13.14 8.74
C CYS A 90 -8.35 -14.02 9.98
N SER A 91 -8.05 -13.56 11.19
CA SER A 91 -8.24 -14.41 12.40
C SER A 91 -9.71 -14.54 12.82
N GLY A 92 -10.60 -13.66 12.34
CA GLY A 92 -12.01 -13.61 12.74
C GLY A 92 -12.22 -13.26 14.23
N SER A 93 -11.14 -13.05 14.98
CA SER A 93 -11.15 -12.70 16.39
C SER A 93 -10.88 -11.20 16.52
N ARG A 94 -11.88 -10.47 17.03
CA ARG A 94 -11.76 -9.09 17.54
C ARG A 94 -10.90 -9.05 18.81
N ARG A 95 -9.70 -9.63 18.81
CA ARG A 95 -8.73 -9.24 19.83
C ARG A 95 -8.11 -7.95 19.34
N PRO A 96 -8.36 -6.80 19.99
CA PRO A 96 -7.68 -5.58 19.60
C PRO A 96 -6.18 -5.85 19.65
N PRO A 97 -5.40 -5.36 18.68
CA PRO A 97 -3.94 -5.43 18.74
C PRO A 97 -3.47 -4.93 20.11
N GLU A 98 -2.46 -5.57 20.69
CA GLU A 98 -1.91 -5.16 22.00
C GLU A 98 -1.50 -3.67 22.02
N ASP A 99 -1.21 -3.11 20.84
CA ASP A 99 -0.78 -1.73 20.62
C ASP A 99 -1.78 -0.86 19.83
N ILE A 100 -3.10 -1.05 20.03
CA ILE A 100 -4.13 -0.25 19.31
C ILE A 100 -3.86 1.26 19.38
N VAL A 101 -3.44 1.78 20.52
CA VAL A 101 -3.11 3.21 20.71
C VAL A 101 -1.97 3.66 19.80
N ALA A 102 -0.96 2.82 19.59
CA ALA A 102 0.17 3.13 18.70
C ALA A 102 -0.28 3.12 17.23
N HIS A 103 -1.16 2.19 16.86
CA HIS A 103 -1.77 2.18 15.52
C HIS A 103 -2.62 3.43 15.29
N THR A 104 -3.47 3.80 16.25
CA THR A 104 -4.28 5.03 16.18
C THR A 104 -3.41 6.27 15.98
N ALA A 105 -2.37 6.44 16.80
CA ALA A 105 -1.46 7.57 16.67
C ALA A 105 -0.76 7.60 15.30
N THR A 106 -0.34 6.43 14.79
CA THR A 106 0.29 6.31 13.47
C THR A 106 -0.68 6.69 12.35
N LEU A 107 -1.90 6.16 12.37
CA LEU A 107 -2.93 6.40 11.36
C LEU A 107 -3.34 7.88 11.35
N GLN A 108 -3.55 8.49 12.52
CA GLN A 108 -3.84 9.92 12.64
C GLN A 108 -2.70 10.79 12.09
N GLY A 109 -1.45 10.46 12.43
CA GLY A 109 -0.28 11.18 11.91
C GLY A 109 -0.17 11.11 10.39
N ILE A 110 -0.42 9.94 9.81
CA ILE A 110 -0.44 9.77 8.34
C ILE A 110 -1.59 10.52 7.70
N SER A 111 -2.78 10.47 8.27
CA SER A 111 -3.92 11.22 7.76
C SER A 111 -3.66 12.73 7.76
N GLN A 112 -3.16 13.28 8.87
CA GLN A 112 -2.81 14.71 8.96
C GLN A 112 -1.79 15.11 7.90
N ARG A 113 -0.77 14.27 7.71
CA ARG A 113 0.29 14.48 6.73
C ARG A 113 -0.27 14.46 5.30
N ALA A 114 -1.08 13.47 4.95
CA ALA A 114 -1.70 13.34 3.62
C ALA A 114 -2.72 14.46 3.34
N THR A 115 -3.50 14.89 4.34
CA THR A 115 -4.38 16.06 4.21
C THR A 115 -3.59 17.33 3.92
N GLN A 116 -2.43 17.51 4.56
CA GLN A 116 -1.58 18.66 4.33
C GLN A 116 -0.97 18.66 2.92
N THR A 117 -0.47 17.51 2.43
CA THR A 117 0.08 17.39 1.07
C THR A 117 -1.01 17.52 0.00
N LEU A 118 -2.21 16.99 0.26
CA LEU A 118 -3.37 17.18 -0.61
C LEU A 118 -3.73 18.66 -0.77
N LYS A 119 -3.74 19.41 0.34
CA LYS A 119 -3.98 20.86 0.32
C LYS A 119 -2.92 21.60 -0.51
N TRP A 120 -1.66 21.22 -0.38
CA TRP A 120 -0.60 21.79 -1.22
C TRP A 120 -0.80 21.45 -2.69
N ALA A 121 -1.17 20.22 -3.00
CA ALA A 121 -1.42 19.76 -4.36
C ALA A 121 -2.56 20.51 -5.03
N MET A 122 -3.68 20.71 -4.32
CA MET A 122 -4.82 21.50 -4.79
C MET A 122 -4.45 22.96 -5.03
N ASN A 123 -3.77 23.60 -4.07
CA ASN A 123 -3.41 25.02 -4.18
C ASN A 123 -2.31 25.28 -5.23
N GLY A 124 -1.38 24.34 -5.39
CA GLY A 124 -0.26 24.44 -6.32
C GLY A 124 -0.57 23.95 -7.73
N GLY A 125 -1.77 23.42 -7.99
CA GLY A 125 -2.13 22.82 -9.28
C GLY A 125 -1.26 21.62 -9.65
N LEU A 126 -0.90 20.79 -8.66
CA LEU A 126 -0.12 19.58 -8.92
C LEU A 126 -0.92 18.55 -9.73
N GLY A 127 -0.20 17.67 -10.44
CA GLY A 127 -0.82 16.72 -11.37
C GLY A 127 -1.76 15.72 -10.68
N LEU A 128 -2.71 15.18 -11.46
CA LEU A 128 -3.76 14.26 -10.99
C LEU A 128 -3.23 13.05 -10.22
N LEU A 129 -2.06 12.52 -10.60
CA LEU A 129 -1.43 11.41 -9.88
C LEU A 129 -1.12 11.80 -8.42
N THR A 130 -0.64 13.02 -8.17
CA THR A 130 -0.32 13.47 -6.81
C THR A 130 -1.58 13.50 -5.95
N LEU A 131 -2.66 14.10 -6.46
CA LEU A 131 -3.96 14.15 -5.77
C LEU A 131 -4.47 12.73 -5.49
N ALA A 132 -4.41 11.84 -6.47
CA ALA A 132 -4.88 10.48 -6.35
C ALA A 132 -4.10 9.65 -5.31
N LEU A 133 -2.78 9.86 -5.20
CA LEU A 133 -1.95 9.19 -4.21
C LEU A 133 -2.18 9.72 -2.78
N ASP A 134 -2.46 11.01 -2.62
CA ASP A 134 -2.86 11.57 -1.31
C ASP A 134 -4.22 10.99 -0.87
N HIS A 135 -5.21 10.96 -1.77
CA HIS A 135 -6.49 10.28 -1.54
C HIS A 135 -6.32 8.79 -1.20
N LEU A 136 -5.42 8.08 -1.90
CA LEU A 136 -5.15 6.67 -1.61
C LEU A 136 -4.56 6.50 -0.21
N THR A 137 -3.69 7.40 0.22
CA THR A 137 -3.09 7.38 1.56
C THR A 137 -4.15 7.60 2.64
N LEU A 138 -5.04 8.59 2.45
CA LEU A 138 -6.16 8.87 3.35
C LEU A 138 -7.13 7.68 3.42
N GLY A 139 -7.51 7.12 2.27
CA GLY A 139 -8.40 5.97 2.20
C GLY A 139 -7.85 4.73 2.88
N ARG A 140 -6.54 4.45 2.72
CA ARG A 140 -5.86 3.35 3.44
C ARG A 140 -5.84 3.59 4.94
N ALA A 141 -5.49 4.79 5.39
CA ALA A 141 -5.45 5.11 6.81
C ALA A 141 -6.85 4.97 7.45
N ALA A 142 -7.89 5.47 6.77
CA ALA A 142 -9.28 5.35 7.22
C ALA A 142 -9.76 3.88 7.23
N LEU A 143 -9.43 3.09 6.20
CA LEU A 143 -9.76 1.67 6.16
C LEU A 143 -9.12 0.90 7.32
N TYR A 144 -7.84 1.14 7.61
CA TYR A 144 -7.17 0.45 8.73
C TYR A 144 -7.71 0.92 10.08
N ALA A 145 -8.00 2.21 10.25
CA ALA A 145 -8.62 2.73 11.47
C ALA A 145 -9.99 2.09 11.70
N MET A 146 -10.83 2.01 10.66
CA MET A 146 -12.12 1.35 10.71
C MET A 146 -12.02 -0.12 11.15
N ILE A 147 -11.05 -0.87 10.63
CA ILE A 147 -10.85 -2.29 10.98
C ILE A 147 -10.35 -2.45 12.42
N LEU A 148 -9.40 -1.61 12.85
CA LEU A 148 -8.71 -1.76 14.12
C LEU A 148 -9.46 -1.14 15.31
N GLU A 149 -10.08 0.02 15.10
CA GLU A 149 -10.74 0.82 16.14
C GLU A 149 -12.27 0.68 16.09
N GLY A 150 -12.82 0.42 14.91
CA GLY A 150 -14.26 0.52 14.64
C GLY A 150 -14.71 1.97 14.46
N GLY A 151 -15.93 2.15 13.93
CA GLY A 151 -16.58 3.46 13.79
C GLY A 151 -17.07 3.75 12.38
N ASP A 152 -18.29 4.29 12.29
CA ASP A 152 -18.98 4.53 11.02
C ASP A 152 -18.38 5.71 10.22
N ASP A 153 -17.84 6.73 10.90
CA ASP A 153 -17.22 7.89 10.24
C ASP A 153 -15.97 7.53 9.42
N ALA A 154 -15.17 6.59 9.95
CA ALA A 154 -14.00 6.06 9.25
C ALA A 154 -14.40 5.27 7.98
N PHE A 155 -15.60 4.67 8.00
CA PHE A 155 -16.16 3.95 6.87
C PHE A 155 -16.47 4.87 5.69
N GLU A 156 -17.26 5.91 5.94
CA GLU A 156 -17.64 6.89 4.93
C GLU A 156 -16.41 7.60 4.35
N THR A 157 -15.45 7.92 5.22
CA THR A 157 -14.17 8.50 4.80
C THR A 157 -13.40 7.54 3.90
N ALA A 158 -13.22 6.27 4.29
CA ALA A 158 -12.52 5.29 3.46
C ALA A 158 -13.17 5.14 2.09
N ARG A 159 -14.51 5.10 2.02
CA ARG A 159 -15.23 5.00 0.74
C ARG A 159 -14.98 6.21 -0.16
N HIS A 160 -15.18 7.41 0.37
CA HIS A 160 -15.00 8.64 -0.38
C HIS A 160 -13.58 8.76 -0.94
N GLU A 161 -12.58 8.54 -0.08
CA GLU A 161 -11.17 8.68 -0.41
C GLU A 161 -10.70 7.61 -1.41
N LEU A 162 -11.14 6.35 -1.27
CA LEU A 162 -10.74 5.28 -2.18
C LEU A 162 -11.40 5.40 -3.57
N ASP A 163 -12.64 5.87 -3.65
CA ASP A 163 -13.28 6.17 -4.93
C ASP A 163 -12.60 7.35 -5.64
N ALA A 164 -12.27 8.41 -4.89
CA ALA A 164 -11.50 9.54 -5.40
C ALA A 164 -10.11 9.11 -5.88
N ALA A 165 -9.42 8.24 -5.13
CA ALA A 165 -8.12 7.70 -5.48
C ALA A 165 -8.17 6.88 -6.78
N VAL A 166 -9.07 5.90 -6.90
CA VAL A 166 -9.17 5.06 -8.11
C VAL A 166 -9.58 5.90 -9.31
N SER A 167 -10.54 6.82 -9.15
CA SER A 167 -10.90 7.76 -10.21
C SER A 167 -9.71 8.61 -10.65
N GLY A 168 -9.00 9.23 -9.70
CA GLY A 168 -7.82 10.05 -9.99
C GLY A 168 -6.69 9.27 -10.68
N LEU A 169 -6.42 8.03 -10.23
CA LEU A 169 -5.41 7.16 -10.83
C LEU A 169 -5.75 6.88 -12.31
N ARG A 170 -7.00 6.55 -12.61
CA ARG A 170 -7.47 6.35 -14.01
C ARG A 170 -7.28 7.61 -14.85
N HIS A 171 -7.75 8.76 -14.35
CA HIS A 171 -7.67 10.02 -15.09
C HIS A 171 -6.25 10.54 -15.26
N SER A 172 -5.32 10.14 -14.39
CA SER A 172 -3.90 10.51 -14.51
C SER A 172 -3.18 9.81 -15.67
N GLY A 173 -3.72 8.68 -16.15
CA GLY A 173 -3.09 7.84 -17.18
C GLY A 173 -1.91 6.99 -16.71
N ASN A 174 -1.49 7.10 -15.43
CA ASN A 174 -0.41 6.29 -14.84
C ASN A 174 -0.97 4.93 -14.40
N MET A 175 -1.22 4.07 -15.40
CA MET A 175 -1.88 2.77 -15.21
C MET A 175 -1.08 1.80 -14.32
N ASP A 176 0.22 2.03 -14.15
CA ASP A 176 1.08 1.25 -13.27
C ASP A 176 0.84 1.48 -11.77
N ASP A 177 0.20 2.59 -11.38
CA ASP A 177 -0.22 2.83 -10.00
C ASP A 177 -1.67 2.39 -9.72
N LEU A 178 -2.49 2.20 -10.77
CA LEU A 178 -3.91 1.82 -10.63
C LEU A 178 -4.14 0.54 -9.81
N PRO A 179 -3.31 -0.54 -9.93
CA PRO A 179 -3.47 -1.74 -9.11
C PRO A 179 -3.46 -1.47 -7.60
N ARG A 180 -2.71 -0.46 -7.11
CA ARG A 180 -2.67 -0.11 -5.67
C ARG A 180 -4.03 0.37 -5.16
N GLY A 181 -4.69 1.22 -5.95
CA GLY A 181 -6.02 1.73 -5.64
C GLY A 181 -7.07 0.63 -5.70
N LEU A 182 -7.03 -0.21 -6.75
CA LEU A 182 -7.95 -1.32 -6.93
C LEU A 182 -7.84 -2.36 -5.79
N LEU A 183 -6.63 -2.74 -5.39
CA LEU A 183 -6.42 -3.67 -4.27
C LEU A 183 -7.04 -3.18 -2.96
N THR A 184 -6.82 -1.90 -2.64
CA THR A 184 -7.36 -1.32 -1.41
C THR A 184 -8.88 -1.17 -1.47
N ARG A 185 -9.42 -0.73 -2.61
CA ARG A 185 -10.88 -0.60 -2.80
C ARG A 185 -11.57 -1.96 -2.83
N ALA A 186 -10.93 -2.99 -3.36
CA ALA A 186 -11.42 -4.36 -3.30
C ALA A 186 -11.61 -4.82 -1.85
N TRP A 187 -10.65 -4.51 -0.97
CA TRP A 187 -10.78 -4.81 0.46
C TRP A 187 -11.99 -4.09 1.08
N LEU A 188 -12.14 -2.78 0.85
CA LEU A 188 -13.32 -2.05 1.34
C LEU A 188 -14.64 -2.63 0.82
N ARG A 189 -14.73 -2.90 -0.49
CA ARG A 189 -15.93 -3.48 -1.11
C ARG A 189 -16.27 -4.85 -0.55
N PHE A 190 -15.26 -5.65 -0.20
CA PHE A 190 -15.48 -6.93 0.47
C PHE A 190 -16.11 -6.71 1.85
N LEU A 191 -15.63 -5.74 2.63
CA LEU A 191 -16.21 -5.39 3.93
C LEU A 191 -17.63 -4.80 3.81
N GLU A 192 -17.98 -4.18 2.67
CA GLU A 192 -19.35 -3.77 2.34
C GLU A 192 -20.29 -4.94 1.97
N GLY A 193 -19.78 -6.17 1.90
CA GLY A 193 -20.53 -7.33 1.40
C GLY A 193 -20.65 -7.36 -0.13
N LYS A 194 -19.96 -6.48 -0.86
CA LYS A 194 -19.90 -6.48 -2.33
C LYS A 194 -18.80 -7.42 -2.80
N CYS A 195 -18.92 -8.71 -2.49
CA CYS A 195 -17.86 -9.70 -2.76
C CYS A 195 -17.69 -9.99 -4.26
N THR A 196 -18.79 -10.27 -4.97
CA THR A 196 -18.79 -10.70 -6.38
C THR A 196 -19.78 -9.89 -7.23
N GLY A 197 -19.63 -9.93 -8.56
CA GLY A 197 -20.50 -9.22 -9.52
C GLY A 197 -19.93 -7.87 -9.97
N PRO A 198 -20.73 -7.04 -10.67
CA PRO A 198 -20.31 -5.69 -11.05
C PRO A 198 -20.00 -4.84 -9.82
N ASP A 199 -19.01 -3.95 -9.93
CA ASP A 199 -18.61 -3.03 -8.85
C ASP A 199 -18.31 -3.71 -7.51
N SER A 200 -17.72 -4.92 -7.58
CA SER A 200 -17.39 -5.76 -6.43
C SER A 200 -15.90 -5.77 -6.11
N ALA A 201 -15.54 -6.43 -5.01
CA ALA A 201 -14.17 -6.76 -4.66
C ALA A 201 -13.52 -7.66 -5.70
N GLN A 202 -14.23 -8.69 -6.19
CA GLN A 202 -13.76 -9.55 -7.26
C GLN A 202 -13.46 -8.74 -8.54
N ALA A 203 -14.35 -7.83 -8.94
CA ALA A 203 -14.18 -7.03 -10.15
C ALA A 203 -12.92 -6.14 -10.07
N ASP A 204 -12.66 -5.52 -8.92
CA ASP A 204 -11.43 -4.72 -8.72
C ASP A 204 -10.17 -5.59 -8.76
N LEU A 205 -10.19 -6.79 -8.19
CA LEU A 205 -9.06 -7.73 -8.21
C LEU A 205 -8.78 -8.29 -9.61
N ASP A 206 -9.83 -8.57 -10.38
CA ASP A 206 -9.71 -9.07 -11.75
C ASP A 206 -9.18 -7.97 -12.69
N GLU A 207 -9.63 -6.73 -12.53
CA GLU A 207 -9.04 -5.61 -13.27
C GLU A 207 -7.57 -5.35 -12.89
N ALA A 208 -7.25 -5.38 -11.60
CA ALA A 208 -5.87 -5.25 -11.15
C ALA A 208 -4.98 -6.37 -11.74
N TRP A 209 -5.51 -7.58 -11.88
CA TRP A 209 -4.86 -8.71 -12.54
C TRP A 209 -4.58 -8.41 -14.01
N GLU A 210 -5.56 -7.97 -14.78
CA GLU A 210 -5.40 -7.66 -16.21
C GLU A 210 -4.28 -6.63 -16.46
N ILE A 211 -4.17 -5.62 -15.60
CA ILE A 211 -3.11 -4.61 -15.68
C ILE A 211 -1.75 -5.22 -15.32
N ALA A 212 -1.69 -5.92 -14.18
CA ALA A 212 -0.44 -6.45 -13.65
C ALA A 212 0.16 -7.55 -14.53
N GLU A 213 -0.67 -8.43 -15.09
CA GLU A 213 -0.25 -9.52 -15.98
C GLU A 213 0.32 -8.99 -17.30
N ARG A 214 -0.35 -7.99 -17.90
CA ARG A 214 0.11 -7.36 -19.15
C ARG A 214 1.38 -6.53 -18.97
N GLY A 215 1.59 -5.95 -17.78
CA GLY A 215 2.72 -5.09 -17.41
C GLY A 215 3.91 -5.79 -16.74
N PRO A 216 4.08 -7.11 -16.94
CA PRO A 216 4.77 -8.04 -16.03
C PRO A 216 5.03 -7.58 -14.58
N MET A 217 4.01 -7.06 -13.89
CA MET A 217 4.15 -6.42 -12.58
C MET A 217 4.10 -7.44 -11.42
N ARG A 218 5.18 -8.22 -11.29
CA ARG A 218 5.24 -9.40 -10.41
C ARG A 218 4.91 -9.14 -8.93
N LEU A 219 5.25 -7.97 -8.39
CA LEU A 219 4.91 -7.62 -7.00
C LEU A 219 3.39 -7.45 -6.83
N PHE A 220 2.71 -6.81 -7.79
CA PHE A 220 1.26 -6.70 -7.77
C PHE A 220 0.56 -8.05 -7.96
N LEU A 221 1.09 -8.92 -8.83
CA LEU A 221 0.54 -10.28 -8.95
C LEU A 221 0.59 -11.02 -7.60
N ALA A 222 1.68 -10.88 -6.84
CA ALA A 222 1.77 -11.46 -5.50
C ALA A 222 0.73 -10.84 -4.54
N ASP A 223 0.57 -9.52 -4.54
CA ASP A 223 -0.41 -8.82 -3.72
C ASP A 223 -1.85 -9.21 -4.07
N ILE A 224 -2.18 -9.36 -5.37
CA ILE A 224 -3.51 -9.79 -5.84
C ILE A 224 -3.81 -11.20 -5.35
N HIS A 225 -2.90 -12.16 -5.53
CA HIS A 225 -3.06 -13.52 -5.02
C HIS A 225 -3.28 -13.53 -3.49
N LEU A 226 -2.52 -12.73 -2.73
CA LEU A 226 -2.72 -12.60 -1.29
C LEU A 226 -4.11 -12.03 -0.95
N HIS A 227 -4.59 -11.01 -1.66
CA HIS A 227 -5.92 -10.44 -1.42
C HIS A 227 -7.03 -11.45 -1.73
N ARG A 228 -6.94 -12.15 -2.87
CA ARG A 228 -7.87 -13.22 -3.24
C ARG A 228 -7.97 -14.27 -2.14
N ALA A 229 -6.84 -14.78 -1.67
CA ALA A 229 -6.81 -15.79 -0.60
C ALA A 229 -7.37 -15.24 0.72
N ARG A 230 -6.90 -14.08 1.18
CA ARG A 230 -7.28 -13.53 2.50
C ARG A 230 -8.73 -13.10 2.60
N LEU A 231 -9.30 -12.55 1.52
CA LEU A 231 -10.68 -12.08 1.53
C LEU A 231 -11.65 -13.24 1.33
N PHE A 232 -11.39 -14.12 0.35
CA PHE A 232 -12.42 -15.06 -0.11
C PHE A 232 -12.31 -16.49 0.46
N PHE A 233 -11.29 -16.82 1.27
CA PHE A 233 -11.14 -18.22 1.76
C PHE A 233 -12.31 -18.76 2.58
N ARG A 234 -13.17 -17.89 3.12
CA ARG A 234 -14.38 -18.24 3.87
C ARG A 234 -15.66 -18.16 3.06
N GLU A 235 -15.59 -17.61 1.85
CA GLU A 235 -16.76 -17.49 1.00
C GLU A 235 -17.18 -18.87 0.50
N THR A 236 -18.50 -19.10 0.45
CA THR A 236 -19.07 -20.37 -0.03
C THR A 236 -18.61 -20.72 -1.44
N THR A 237 -18.44 -19.68 -2.28
CA THR A 237 -17.94 -19.81 -3.65
C THR A 237 -16.64 -19.03 -3.76
N TYR A 238 -15.57 -19.72 -4.11
CA TYR A 238 -14.30 -19.09 -4.45
C TYR A 238 -14.30 -18.77 -5.95
N PRO A 239 -14.18 -17.49 -6.38
CA PRO A 239 -14.30 -17.14 -7.80
C PRO A 239 -13.15 -17.64 -8.69
N TRP A 240 -12.01 -17.97 -8.07
CA TRP A 240 -10.80 -18.46 -8.75
C TRP A 240 -10.56 -19.94 -8.45
N GLU A 241 -9.35 -20.45 -8.67
CA GLU A 241 -9.04 -21.88 -8.53
C GLU A 241 -9.22 -22.39 -7.09
N SER A 242 -8.47 -21.83 -6.13
CA SER A 242 -8.64 -22.11 -4.70
C SER A 242 -7.78 -21.15 -3.88
N PRO A 243 -8.11 -20.93 -2.59
CA PRO A 243 -7.24 -20.16 -1.68
C PRO A 243 -5.82 -20.75 -1.62
N ALA A 244 -5.69 -22.08 -1.64
CA ALA A 244 -4.39 -22.76 -1.60
C ALA A 244 -3.54 -22.50 -2.86
N ALA A 245 -4.17 -22.48 -4.04
CA ALA A 245 -3.50 -22.15 -5.30
C ALA A 245 -3.01 -20.70 -5.31
N ASP A 246 -3.84 -19.75 -4.87
CA ASP A 246 -3.46 -18.34 -4.77
C ASP A 246 -2.31 -18.13 -3.77
N LEU A 247 -2.34 -18.76 -2.58
CA LEU A 247 -1.22 -18.68 -1.64
C LEU A 247 0.08 -19.27 -2.20
N ALA A 248 0.00 -20.42 -2.89
CA ALA A 248 1.17 -21.03 -3.51
C ALA A 248 1.78 -20.14 -4.61
N ALA A 249 0.93 -19.48 -5.41
CA ALA A 249 1.35 -18.53 -6.43
C ALA A 249 1.97 -17.26 -5.81
N ALA A 250 1.35 -16.70 -4.77
CA ALA A 250 1.89 -15.58 -4.01
C ALA A 250 3.27 -15.90 -3.42
N ARG A 251 3.42 -17.05 -2.76
CA ARG A 251 4.69 -17.56 -2.21
C ARG A 251 5.79 -17.60 -3.27
N LYS A 252 5.51 -18.24 -4.40
CA LYS A 252 6.47 -18.36 -5.50
C LYS A 252 6.92 -16.98 -5.99
N LEU A 253 6.00 -16.05 -6.18
CA LEU A 253 6.34 -14.69 -6.62
C LEU A 253 7.14 -13.93 -5.56
N ILE A 254 6.76 -14.03 -4.28
CA ILE A 254 7.46 -13.39 -3.16
C ILE A 254 8.90 -13.87 -3.06
N GLU A 255 9.12 -15.19 -3.10
CA GLU A 255 10.45 -15.81 -3.02
C GLU A 255 11.31 -15.43 -4.24
N GLN A 256 10.77 -15.57 -5.45
CA GLN A 256 11.51 -15.26 -6.68
C GLN A 256 11.87 -13.78 -6.79
N CYS A 257 11.02 -12.88 -6.29
CA CYS A 257 11.29 -11.45 -6.32
C CYS A 257 12.12 -11.00 -5.11
N GLY A 258 12.18 -11.77 -4.03
CA GLY A 258 12.69 -11.30 -2.74
C GLY A 258 11.80 -10.21 -2.13
N TYR A 259 10.48 -10.32 -2.30
CA TYR A 259 9.48 -9.34 -1.85
C TYR A 259 9.25 -9.46 -0.33
N GLY A 260 10.28 -9.13 0.45
CA GLY A 260 10.32 -9.36 1.89
C GLY A 260 9.20 -8.68 2.67
N ARG A 261 8.67 -7.54 2.18
CA ARG A 261 7.57 -6.80 2.81
C ARG A 261 6.35 -7.68 3.10
N ARG A 262 6.03 -8.64 2.22
CA ARG A 262 4.82 -9.49 2.34
C ARG A 262 5.09 -10.87 2.95
N LYS A 263 6.32 -11.15 3.37
CA LYS A 263 6.71 -12.48 3.83
C LYS A 263 5.93 -12.91 5.08
N GLU A 264 5.94 -12.08 6.13
CA GLU A 264 5.23 -12.37 7.39
C GLU A 264 3.72 -12.47 7.16
N GLU A 265 3.16 -11.55 6.36
CA GLU A 265 1.73 -11.58 6.09
C GLU A 265 1.31 -12.81 5.27
N LEU A 266 2.17 -13.34 4.39
CA LEU A 266 1.93 -14.61 3.69
C LEU A 266 1.91 -15.77 4.68
N GLU A 267 2.88 -15.82 5.60
CA GLU A 267 2.99 -16.85 6.63
C GLU A 267 1.75 -16.87 7.54
N ASP A 268 1.25 -15.69 7.93
CA ASP A 268 0.00 -15.55 8.68
C ASP A 268 -1.21 -16.11 7.91
N ALA A 269 -1.34 -15.73 6.62
CA ALA A 269 -2.45 -16.18 5.79
C ALA A 269 -2.44 -17.70 5.60
N GLU A 270 -1.27 -18.30 5.36
CA GLU A 270 -1.14 -19.75 5.25
C GLU A 270 -1.45 -20.48 6.55
N ALA A 271 -1.01 -19.95 7.69
CA ALA A 271 -1.28 -20.54 8.99
C ALA A 271 -2.79 -20.56 9.28
N ILE A 272 -3.48 -19.45 9.03
CA ILE A 272 -4.92 -19.29 9.26
C ILE A 272 -5.73 -20.20 8.33
N ILE A 273 -5.42 -20.19 7.03
CA ILE A 273 -6.20 -20.92 6.02
C ILE A 273 -6.02 -22.44 6.19
N ARG A 274 -4.81 -22.90 6.56
CA ARG A 274 -4.56 -24.32 6.86
C ARG A 274 -5.37 -24.83 8.05
N GLN A 275 -5.53 -24.01 9.10
CA GLN A 275 -6.29 -24.37 10.29
C GLN A 275 -7.80 -24.53 10.01
N GLN A 276 -8.35 -23.87 9.00
CA GLN A 276 -9.76 -24.03 8.62
C GLN A 276 -10.03 -25.24 7.71
N SER A 277 -9.01 -25.77 7.04
CA SER A 277 -9.12 -26.97 6.20
C SER A 277 -8.88 -28.28 6.97
N SER A 278 -8.59 -28.20 8.28
CA SER A 278 -8.36 -29.34 9.19
C SER A 278 -9.60 -29.59 10.05
#